data_AF-A0A0W8G1W6-F1
#
_entry.id   AF-A0A0W8G1W6-F1
#
_cell.length_a   1.000
_cell.length_b   1.000
_cell.length_c   1.000
_cell.angle_alpha   90.00
_cell.angle_beta   90.00
_cell.angle_gamma   90.00
#
_symmetry.space_group_name_H-M   'P 1'
#
loop_
_entity.id
_entity.type
_entity.pdbx_description
1 polymer ?
#
loop_
_entity_poly.entity_id
_entity_poly.type
_entity_poly.pdbx_seq_one_letter_code
_entity_poly.pdbx_strand_id
1 'polypeptide(L)'
;MLCQALELADKAVGFYAKAVADCPEALGREVFERLVADKKKQRSRIEEVYRNLQAGKAWEAACRLRDDEPVDMRGVFSTLVPGMPPGSAACMTVVGALSAAIDAELAALRFFGDHQARVTDPVEKAFLVEMIRDQRGFHMLLSDTRYYFEDPQGWHLEKEGSGLDGA
;
A
#
# COMPACT_ATOMS: atom_id res chain seq x y z
N MET A 1 17.63 -4.77 -8.83
CA MET A 1 16.16 -4.71 -8.69
C MET A 1 15.67 -5.41 -7.42
N LEU A 2 15.58 -6.76 -7.36
CA LEU A 2 14.90 -7.44 -6.24
C LEU A 2 15.51 -7.19 -4.84
N CYS A 3 16.84 -7.05 -4.72
CA CYS A 3 17.46 -6.67 -3.43
C CYS A 3 17.00 -5.29 -2.95
N GLN A 4 16.90 -4.32 -3.87
CA GLN A 4 16.41 -2.97 -3.56
C GLN A 4 14.92 -3.00 -3.23
N ALA A 5 14.14 -3.86 -3.90
CA ALA A 5 12.72 -4.07 -3.57
C ALA A 5 12.53 -4.65 -2.16
N LEU A 6 13.38 -5.60 -1.74
CA LEU A 6 13.41 -6.11 -0.36
C LEU A 6 13.75 -5.01 0.64
N GLU A 7 14.79 -4.21 0.36
CA GLU A 7 15.18 -3.09 1.23
C GLU A 7 14.08 -2.04 1.36
N LEU A 8 13.39 -1.69 0.26
CA LEU A 8 12.23 -0.79 0.27
C LEU A 8 11.10 -1.37 1.13
N ALA A 9 10.80 -2.67 0.98
CA ALA A 9 9.77 -3.32 1.77
C ALA A 9 10.12 -3.38 3.27
N ASP A 10 11.38 -3.67 3.62
CA ASP A 10 11.87 -3.67 5.00
C ASP A 10 11.78 -2.28 5.64
N LYS A 11 12.21 -1.24 4.92
CA LYS A 11 12.07 0.15 5.38
C LYS A 11 10.61 0.54 5.56
N ALA A 12 9.72 0.17 4.65
CA ALA A 12 8.29 0.45 4.76
C ALA A 12 7.66 -0.26 5.97
N VAL A 13 7.98 -1.54 6.19
CA VAL A 13 7.51 -2.28 7.38
C VAL A 13 7.99 -1.61 8.67
N GLY A 14 9.26 -1.23 8.75
CA GLY A 14 9.80 -0.54 9.93
C GLY A 14 9.17 0.83 10.16
N PHE A 15 8.99 1.61 9.09
CA PHE A 15 8.33 2.91 9.13
C PHE A 15 6.88 2.80 9.63
N TYR A 16 6.08 1.89 9.05
CA TYR A 16 4.68 1.72 9.46
C TYR A 16 4.55 1.15 10.87
N ALA A 17 5.41 0.21 11.27
CA ALA A 17 5.41 -0.30 12.64
C ALA A 17 5.71 0.80 13.67
N LYS A 18 6.60 1.74 13.33
CA LYS A 18 6.82 2.94 14.15
C LYS A 18 5.59 3.85 14.17
N ALA A 19 4.95 4.06 13.02
CA ALA A 19 3.72 4.86 12.94
C ALA A 19 2.56 4.26 13.78
N VAL A 20 2.42 2.93 13.82
CA VAL A 20 1.48 2.23 14.73
C VAL A 20 1.78 2.56 16.18
N ALA A 21 3.05 2.51 16.60
CA ALA A 21 3.45 2.76 17.99
C ALA A 21 3.27 4.23 18.40
N ASP A 22 3.48 5.16 17.48
CA ASP A 22 3.43 6.61 17.72
C ASP A 22 2.02 7.21 17.51
N CYS A 23 1.06 6.43 17.00
CA CYS A 23 -0.31 6.88 16.72
C CYS A 23 -1.28 6.53 17.86
N PRO A 24 -1.73 7.52 18.66
CA PRO A 24 -2.71 7.28 19.72
C PRO A 24 -4.14 7.13 19.17
N GLU A 25 -4.36 7.50 17.92
CA GLU A 25 -5.67 7.50 17.26
C GLU A 25 -5.96 6.11 16.65
N ALA A 26 -7.19 5.63 16.84
CA ALA A 26 -7.58 4.25 16.55
C ALA A 26 -7.61 3.95 15.04
N LEU A 27 -8.16 4.85 14.21
CA LEU A 27 -8.24 4.69 12.76
C LEU A 27 -6.86 4.64 12.10
N GLY A 28 -6.01 5.63 12.41
CA GLY A 28 -4.68 5.74 11.86
C GLY A 28 -3.84 4.52 12.22
N ARG A 29 -3.97 4.05 13.48
CA ARG A 29 -3.30 2.82 13.92
C ARG A 29 -3.77 1.61 13.13
N GLU A 30 -5.07 1.42 12.95
CA GLU A 30 -5.61 0.26 12.21
C GLU A 30 -5.18 0.28 10.73
N VAL A 31 -5.17 1.45 10.10
CA VAL A 31 -4.65 1.63 8.73
C VAL A 31 -3.17 1.26 8.66
N PHE A 32 -2.33 1.74 9.59
CA PHE A 32 -0.91 1.41 9.61
C PHE A 32 -0.65 -0.07 9.92
N GLU A 33 -1.41 -0.70 10.82
CA GLU A 33 -1.33 -2.14 11.09
C GLU A 33 -1.64 -2.97 9.86
N ARG A 34 -2.68 -2.59 9.10
CA ARG A 34 -3.02 -3.21 7.83
C ARG A 34 -1.89 -3.06 6.81
N LEU A 35 -1.30 -1.87 6.70
CA LEU A 35 -0.16 -1.62 5.82
C LEU A 35 1.06 -2.46 6.20
N VAL A 36 1.37 -2.62 7.50
CA VAL A 36 2.44 -3.52 7.97
C VAL A 36 2.18 -4.95 7.50
N ALA A 37 0.95 -5.44 7.67
CA ALA A 37 0.60 -6.80 7.26
C ALA A 37 0.75 -7.01 5.75
N ASP A 38 0.24 -6.08 4.94
CA ASP A 38 0.29 -6.21 3.49
C ASP A 38 1.70 -5.97 2.91
N LYS A 39 2.49 -5.06 3.49
CA LYS A 39 3.91 -4.91 3.13
C LYS A 39 4.74 -6.14 3.49
N LYS A 40 4.45 -6.82 4.61
CA LYS A 40 5.08 -8.11 4.94
C LYS A 40 4.75 -9.18 3.91
N LYS A 41 3.49 -9.29 3.47
CA LYS A 41 3.11 -10.22 2.37
C LYS A 41 3.84 -9.89 1.07
N GLN A 42 3.90 -8.62 0.69
CA GLN A 42 4.65 -8.16 -0.47
C GLN A 42 6.14 -8.53 -0.36
N ARG A 43 6.76 -8.27 0.80
CA ARG A 43 8.16 -8.64 1.08
C ARG A 43 8.38 -10.14 0.92
N SER A 44 7.54 -10.97 1.53
CA SER A 44 7.65 -12.44 1.42
C SER A 44 7.56 -12.91 -0.03
N ARG A 45 6.70 -12.29 -0.85
CA ARG A 45 6.59 -12.57 -2.28
C ARG A 45 7.87 -12.19 -3.04
N ILE A 46 8.43 -11.01 -2.79
CA ILE A 46 9.71 -10.58 -3.38
C ILE A 46 10.83 -11.54 -2.97
N GLU A 47 10.86 -11.96 -1.70
CA GLU A 47 11.87 -12.87 -1.16
C GLU A 47 11.80 -14.25 -1.81
N GLU A 48 10.60 -14.79 -2.02
CA GLU A 48 10.41 -16.06 -2.71
C GLU A 48 10.98 -16.02 -4.14
N VAL A 49 10.59 -15.00 -4.92
CA VAL A 49 11.11 -14.80 -6.28
C VAL A 49 12.63 -14.65 -6.27
N TYR A 50 13.16 -13.84 -5.35
CA TYR A 50 14.59 -13.64 -5.20
C TYR A 50 15.34 -14.94 -4.93
N ARG A 51 14.88 -15.76 -3.97
CA ARG A 51 15.50 -17.05 -3.65
C ARG A 51 15.44 -18.02 -4.82
N ASN A 52 14.33 -18.06 -5.54
CA ASN A 52 14.17 -18.92 -6.72
C ASN A 52 15.14 -18.53 -7.84
N LEU A 53 15.29 -17.24 -8.13
CA LEU A 53 16.24 -16.76 -9.14
C LEU A 53 17.69 -16.99 -8.71
N GLN A 54 18.03 -16.81 -7.42
CA GLN A 54 19.35 -17.14 -6.87
C GLN A 54 19.67 -18.64 -6.99
N ALA A 55 18.67 -19.50 -6.94
CA ALA A 55 18.80 -20.94 -7.19
C ALA A 55 18.91 -21.30 -8.69
N GLY A 56 19.02 -20.32 -9.59
CA GLY A 56 19.21 -20.52 -11.02
C GLY A 56 17.93 -20.81 -11.80
N LYS A 57 16.75 -20.63 -11.20
CA LYS A 57 15.47 -20.77 -11.92
C LYS A 57 15.28 -19.57 -12.87
N ALA A 58 14.63 -19.82 -14.01
CA ALA A 58 14.11 -18.75 -14.87
C ALA A 58 12.91 -18.06 -14.23
N TRP A 59 12.54 -16.88 -14.74
CA TRP A 59 11.44 -16.07 -14.19
C TRP A 59 10.10 -16.81 -14.16
N GLU A 60 9.79 -17.60 -15.20
CA GLU A 60 8.57 -18.41 -15.31
C GLU A 60 8.45 -19.43 -14.17
N ALA A 61 9.58 -20.01 -13.75
CA ALA A 61 9.62 -20.98 -12.66
C ALA A 61 9.81 -20.31 -11.28
N ALA A 62 10.35 -19.10 -11.25
CA ALA A 62 10.64 -18.37 -10.03
C ALA A 62 9.44 -17.56 -9.52
N CYS A 63 8.58 -17.10 -10.41
CA CYS A 63 7.41 -16.30 -10.10
C CYS A 63 6.13 -17.05 -10.45
N ARG A 64 5.42 -17.50 -9.42
CA ARG A 64 4.01 -17.89 -9.56
C ARG A 64 3.17 -16.63 -9.42
N LEU A 65 2.82 -16.03 -10.56
CA LEU A 65 1.80 -14.98 -10.57
C LEU A 65 0.54 -15.60 -9.97
N ARG A 66 0.01 -14.97 -8.92
CA ARG A 66 -1.19 -15.45 -8.26
C ARG A 66 -2.39 -14.95 -9.07
N ASP A 67 -3.41 -15.80 -9.21
CA ASP A 67 -4.73 -15.41 -9.73
C ASP A 67 -5.58 -14.72 -8.66
N ASP A 68 -4.99 -14.28 -7.54
CA ASP A 68 -5.76 -13.68 -6.46
C ASP A 68 -6.34 -12.34 -6.88
N GLU A 69 -7.57 -12.09 -6.41
CA GLU A 69 -8.23 -10.80 -6.56
C GLU A 69 -7.29 -9.69 -6.10
N PRO A 70 -7.35 -8.50 -6.75
CA PRO A 70 -6.68 -7.31 -6.22
C PRO A 70 -6.86 -7.24 -4.72
N VAL A 71 -5.82 -6.81 -3.99
CA VAL A 71 -6.07 -6.23 -2.67
C VAL A 71 -7.03 -5.05 -2.91
N ASP A 72 -8.32 -5.25 -2.65
CA ASP A 72 -9.34 -4.21 -2.79
C ASP A 72 -9.18 -3.20 -1.66
N MET A 73 -8.17 -2.35 -1.81
CA MET A 73 -7.88 -1.29 -0.84
C MET A 73 -8.90 -0.15 -0.92
N ARG A 74 -9.74 -0.07 -1.97
CA ARG A 74 -10.85 0.90 -2.05
C ARG A 74 -11.97 0.53 -1.09
N GLY A 75 -12.26 -0.76 -0.95
CA GLY A 75 -13.23 -1.27 0.01
C GLY A 75 -12.76 -1.19 1.47
N VAL A 76 -11.45 -1.38 1.73
CA VAL A 76 -10.92 -1.47 3.10
C VAL A 76 -11.24 -0.23 3.94
N PHE A 77 -10.94 0.98 3.48
CA PHE A 77 -11.24 2.18 4.28
C PHE A 77 -12.75 2.35 4.52
N SER A 78 -13.56 2.11 3.50
CA SER A 78 -15.03 2.15 3.59
C SER A 78 -15.60 1.11 4.56
N THR A 79 -14.88 0.00 4.83
CA THR A 79 -15.25 -0.99 5.85
C THR A 79 -14.77 -0.63 7.26
N LEU A 80 -13.78 0.24 7.40
CA LEU A 80 -13.22 0.66 8.69
C LEU A 80 -14.01 1.83 9.31
N VAL A 81 -14.45 2.79 8.49
CA VAL A 81 -15.16 4.00 8.93
C VAL A 81 -16.46 3.75 9.72
N PRO A 82 -17.35 2.81 9.34
CA PRO A 82 -18.63 2.61 10.04
C PRO A 82 -18.50 2.16 11.51
N GLY A 83 -17.32 1.70 11.93
CA GLY A 83 -17.06 1.23 13.30
C GLY A 83 -16.56 2.31 14.27
N MET A 84 -16.34 3.54 13.82
CA MET A 84 -15.64 4.55 14.62
C MET A 84 -16.54 5.71 15.08
N PRO A 85 -16.32 6.21 16.31
CA PRO A 85 -17.05 7.36 16.82
C PRO A 85 -16.70 8.63 16.02
N PRO A 86 -17.69 9.44 15.61
CA PRO A 86 -17.43 10.69 14.91
C PRO A 86 -16.66 11.66 15.80
N GLY A 87 -15.56 12.23 15.28
CA GLY A 87 -14.80 13.28 15.97
C GLY A 87 -13.47 12.87 16.61
N SER A 88 -12.81 11.78 16.19
CA SER A 88 -11.40 11.58 16.56
C SER A 88 -10.52 12.61 15.83
N ALA A 89 -10.22 13.72 16.50
CA ALA A 89 -9.30 14.73 15.99
C ALA A 89 -7.94 14.08 15.71
N ALA A 90 -7.47 14.19 14.48
CA ALA A 90 -6.14 13.74 14.10
C ALA A 90 -5.10 14.49 14.96
N CYS A 91 -4.19 13.78 15.60
CA CYS A 91 -2.98 14.45 16.07
C CYS A 91 -2.21 14.93 14.83
N MET A 92 -1.68 16.16 14.81
CA MET A 92 -0.89 16.65 13.66
C MET A 92 0.28 15.72 13.29
N THR A 93 0.73 14.89 14.25
CA THR A 93 1.73 13.84 14.02
C THR A 93 1.26 12.76 13.04
N VAL A 94 -0.05 12.45 13.01
CA VAL A 94 -0.65 11.45 12.12
C VAL A 94 -0.69 11.95 10.67
N VAL A 95 -1.11 13.19 10.44
CA VAL A 95 -1.12 13.79 9.08
C VAL A 95 0.29 13.90 8.51
N GLY A 96 1.29 14.25 9.34
CA GLY A 96 2.69 14.25 8.96
C GLY A 96 3.21 12.85 8.58
N ALA A 97 2.89 11.83 9.40
CA ALA A 97 3.26 10.44 9.12
C ALA A 97 2.60 9.91 7.83
N LEU A 98 1.33 10.24 7.59
CA LEU A 98 0.60 9.89 6.37
C LEU A 98 1.21 10.56 5.13
N SER A 99 1.63 11.82 5.23
CA SER A 99 2.29 12.53 4.13
C SER A 99 3.64 11.89 3.77
N ALA A 100 4.47 11.59 4.77
CA ALA A 100 5.73 10.87 4.54
C ALA A 100 5.52 9.45 3.96
N ALA A 101 4.46 8.77 4.40
CA ALA A 101 4.06 7.47 3.83
C ALA A 101 3.70 7.58 2.35
N ILE A 102 2.88 8.58 1.99
CA ILE A 102 2.47 8.84 0.61
C ILE A 102 3.68 9.11 -0.29
N ASP A 103 4.64 9.91 0.17
CA ASP A 103 5.88 10.17 -0.56
C ASP A 103 6.70 8.89 -0.76
N ALA A 104 6.76 8.02 0.25
CA ALA A 104 7.44 6.73 0.15
C ALA A 104 6.76 5.80 -0.88
N GLU A 105 5.42 5.73 -0.91
CA GLU A 105 4.68 4.95 -1.91
C GLU A 105 4.86 5.51 -3.33
N LEU A 106 4.88 6.84 -3.49
CA LEU A 106 5.17 7.49 -4.77
C LEU A 106 6.59 7.20 -5.25
N ALA A 107 7.58 7.19 -4.34
CA ALA A 107 8.95 6.80 -4.66
C ALA A 107 9.03 5.33 -5.10
N ALA A 108 8.32 4.42 -4.41
CA ALA A 108 8.23 3.01 -4.80
C ALA A 108 7.54 2.82 -6.16
N LEU A 109 6.48 3.58 -6.45
CA LEU A 109 5.81 3.60 -7.76
C LEU A 109 6.77 3.97 -8.88
N ARG A 110 7.56 5.02 -8.69
CA ARG A 110 8.61 5.43 -9.65
C ARG A 110 9.65 4.33 -9.81
N PHE A 111 10.15 3.78 -8.71
CA PHE A 111 11.13 2.70 -8.74
C PHE A 111 10.67 1.49 -9.56
N PHE A 112 9.46 0.99 -9.31
CA PHE A 112 8.94 -0.16 -10.05
C PHE A 112 8.55 0.19 -11.50
N GLY A 113 8.00 1.38 -11.73
CA GLY A 113 7.66 1.87 -13.08
C GLY A 113 8.89 1.99 -13.99
N ASP A 114 9.98 2.56 -13.47
CA ASP A 114 11.22 2.71 -14.23
C ASP A 114 11.85 1.35 -14.54
N HIS A 115 11.73 0.35 -13.66
CA HIS A 115 12.16 -1.02 -13.94
C HIS A 115 11.24 -1.70 -14.97
N GLN A 116 9.93 -1.55 -14.84
CA GLN A 116 8.95 -2.15 -15.75
C GLN A 116 9.17 -1.68 -17.20
N ALA A 117 9.57 -0.42 -17.39
CA ALA A 117 9.88 0.15 -18.70
C ALA A 117 11.14 -0.43 -19.36
N ARG A 118 12.04 -1.06 -18.58
CA ARG A 118 13.36 -1.54 -19.05
C ARG A 118 13.44 -3.05 -19.22
N VAL A 119 12.55 -3.82 -18.59
CA VAL A 119 12.56 -5.29 -18.66
C VAL A 119 11.88 -5.81 -19.93
N THR A 120 12.41 -6.90 -20.47
CA THR A 120 11.88 -7.58 -21.67
C THR A 120 11.22 -8.91 -21.35
N ASP A 121 11.62 -9.55 -20.25
CA ASP A 121 11.02 -10.81 -19.79
C ASP A 121 9.53 -10.57 -19.43
N PRO A 122 8.59 -11.31 -20.02
CA PRO A 122 7.17 -11.07 -19.82
C PRO A 122 6.71 -11.38 -18.39
N VAL A 123 7.34 -12.34 -17.71
CA VAL A 123 6.99 -12.73 -16.34
C VAL A 123 7.57 -11.72 -15.34
N GLU A 124 8.81 -11.27 -15.55
CA GLU A 124 9.37 -10.15 -14.77
C GLU A 124 8.52 -8.89 -14.92
N LYS A 125 8.08 -8.58 -16.14
CA LYS A 125 7.23 -7.43 -16.41
C LYS A 125 5.87 -7.54 -15.71
N ALA A 126 5.24 -8.72 -15.75
CA ALA A 126 3.98 -8.97 -15.04
C ALA A 126 4.15 -8.86 -13.51
N PHE A 127 5.24 -9.38 -12.96
CA PHE A 127 5.58 -9.20 -11.55
C PHE A 127 5.70 -7.71 -11.16
N LEU A 128 6.36 -6.90 -11.99
CA LEU A 128 6.49 -5.46 -11.76
C LEU A 128 5.14 -4.73 -11.86
N VAL A 129 4.24 -5.17 -12.74
CA VAL A 129 2.86 -4.64 -12.80
C VAL A 129 2.12 -4.88 -11.49
N GLU A 130 2.24 -6.07 -10.91
CA GLU A 130 1.65 -6.39 -9.60
C GLU A 130 2.29 -5.56 -8.47
N MET A 131 3.61 -5.34 -8.48
CA MET A 131 4.27 -4.45 -7.51
C MET A 131 3.74 -3.01 -7.59
N ILE A 132 3.58 -2.48 -8.82
CA ILE A 132 3.02 -1.15 -9.06
C ILE A 132 1.57 -1.09 -8.56
N ARG A 133 0.78 -2.12 -8.83
CA ARG A 133 -0.62 -2.22 -8.39
C ARG A 133 -0.73 -2.15 -6.87
N ASP A 134 0.09 -2.91 -6.14
CA ASP A 134 0.14 -2.84 -4.68
C ASP A 134 0.47 -1.42 -4.20
N GLN A 135 1.52 -0.79 -4.74
CA GLN A 135 1.91 0.56 -4.30
C GLN A 135 0.80 1.59 -4.57
N ARG A 136 0.06 1.46 -5.70
CA ARG A 136 -1.11 2.30 -5.96
C ARG A 136 -2.20 2.09 -4.91
N GLY A 137 -2.45 0.83 -4.52
CA GLY A 137 -3.38 0.48 -3.45
C GLY A 137 -3.02 1.15 -2.12
N PHE A 138 -1.75 1.05 -1.72
CA PHE A 138 -1.25 1.69 -0.50
C PHE A 138 -1.36 3.22 -0.56
N HIS A 139 -0.94 3.83 -1.68
CA HIS A 139 -1.05 5.26 -1.91
C HIS A 139 -2.50 5.76 -1.81
N MET A 140 -3.46 5.05 -2.41
CA MET A 140 -4.89 5.39 -2.32
C MET A 140 -5.39 5.31 -0.89
N LEU A 141 -5.12 4.22 -0.18
CA LEU A 141 -5.54 4.05 1.22
C LEU A 141 -4.98 5.17 2.11
N LEU A 142 -3.69 5.48 1.97
CA LEU A 142 -3.05 6.56 2.74
C LEU A 142 -3.63 7.93 2.40
N SER A 143 -3.91 8.19 1.12
CA SER A 143 -4.47 9.47 0.66
C SER A 143 -5.89 9.66 1.17
N ASP A 144 -6.74 8.63 1.07
CA ASP A 144 -8.11 8.65 1.62
C ASP A 144 -8.07 8.84 3.14
N THR A 145 -7.15 8.15 3.83
CA THR A 145 -6.98 8.28 5.29
C THR A 145 -6.53 9.70 5.67
N ARG A 146 -5.59 10.28 4.94
CA ARG A 146 -5.14 11.67 5.18
C ARG A 146 -6.28 12.64 4.94
N TYR A 147 -7.03 12.48 3.85
CA TYR A 147 -8.16 13.35 3.54
C TYR A 147 -9.23 13.30 4.62
N TYR A 148 -9.58 12.10 5.13
CA TYR A 148 -10.49 11.96 6.26
C TYR A 148 -10.01 12.72 7.51
N PHE A 149 -8.72 12.71 7.81
CA PHE A 149 -8.18 13.45 8.95
C PHE A 149 -8.09 14.96 8.75
N GLU A 150 -7.91 15.42 7.51
CA GLU A 150 -7.83 16.84 7.16
C GLU A 150 -9.22 17.48 7.08
N ASP A 151 -10.20 16.77 6.51
CA ASP A 151 -11.59 17.22 6.36
C ASP A 151 -12.56 16.02 6.43
N PRO A 152 -12.95 15.57 7.64
CA PRO A 152 -13.87 14.44 7.79
C PRO A 152 -15.23 14.70 7.12
N GLN A 153 -15.72 15.95 7.17
CA GLN A 153 -17.03 16.29 6.60
C GLN A 153 -17.00 16.25 5.08
N GLY A 154 -15.97 16.85 4.46
CA GLY A 154 -15.75 16.75 3.03
C GLY A 154 -15.57 15.32 2.56
N TRP A 155 -14.79 14.52 3.30
CA TRP A 155 -14.60 13.10 3.00
C TRP A 155 -15.93 12.33 2.97
N HIS A 156 -16.79 12.51 3.99
CA HIS A 156 -18.11 11.87 4.01
C HIS A 156 -18.99 12.32 2.83
N LEU A 157 -19.04 13.62 2.54
CA LEU A 157 -19.81 14.17 1.41
C LEU A 157 -19.36 13.62 0.06
N GLU A 158 -18.04 13.50 -0.18
CA GLU A 158 -17.52 12.93 -1.42
C GLU A 158 -17.85 11.44 -1.57
N LYS A 159 -17.76 10.67 -0.48
CA LYS A 159 -18.00 9.21 -0.50
C LYS A 159 -19.48 8.87 -0.55
N GLU A 160 -20.34 9.66 0.09
CA GLU A 160 -21.80 9.57 -0.02
C GLU A 160 -22.29 10.07 -1.38
N GLY A 161 -21.73 11.16 -1.89
CA GLY A 161 -22.06 11.72 -3.21
C GLY A 161 -21.67 10.82 -4.38
N SER A 162 -20.57 10.07 -4.26
CA SER A 162 -20.16 9.05 -5.24
C SER A 162 -21.12 7.86 -5.34
N GLY A 163 -22.11 7.75 -4.43
CA GLY A 163 -23.15 6.71 -4.44
C GLY A 163 -24.46 7.11 -5.12
N LEU A 164 -24.60 8.34 -5.64
CA LEU A 164 -25.86 8.85 -6.21
C LEU A 164 -25.94 8.86 -7.74
N ASP A 165 -24.93 8.41 -8.47
CA ASP A 165 -24.97 8.31 -9.95
C ASP A 165 -25.65 7.02 -10.45
N GLY A 166 -26.80 6.71 -9.85
CA GLY A 166 -27.68 5.61 -10.23
C GLY A 166 -29.06 6.10 -10.64
N ALA A 167 -29.16 6.81 -11.76
CA ALA A 167 -30.41 7.03 -12.51
C ALA A 167 -30.12 7.26 -14.00
#